data_AF-A0A4P5ZHY9-F1
#
_entry.id   AF-A0A4P5ZHY9-F1
#
_cell.length_a   1.000
_cell.length_b   1.000
_cell.length_c   1.000
_cell.angle_alpha   90.00
_cell.angle_beta   90.00
_cell.angle_gamma   90.00
#
_symmetry.space_group_name_H-M   'P 1'
#
loop_
_entity.id
_entity.type
_entity.pdbx_description
1 polymer ?
#
loop_
_entity_poly.entity_id
_entity_poly.type
_entity_poly.pdbx_seq_one_letter_code
_entity_poly.pdbx_strand_id
1 'polypeptide(L)'
;MHDLYRLIEKIKKAPSMYLGRHSIICLQAFLSGYSVAKYELGEQPTKQDSDFMQFPEWIRKRFNVQTSQSWANIILFYSEDESKALDKFFELLDEFINRNPAADNLVKEGLDMSEKVEVFRS
;
A
#
# COMPACT_ATOMS: atom_id res chain seq x y z
N MET A 1 -12.58 15.37 9.27
CA MET A 1 -11.79 14.59 8.30
C MET A 1 -10.93 13.62 9.09
N HIS A 2 -11.15 12.32 8.90
CA HIS A 2 -10.27 11.30 9.47
C HIS A 2 -9.03 11.18 8.58
N ASP A 3 -7.86 11.41 9.16
CA ASP A 3 -6.56 11.40 8.49
C ASP A 3 -5.99 9.97 8.59
N LEU A 4 -6.06 9.23 7.48
CA LEU A 4 -5.65 7.82 7.38
C LEU A 4 -4.18 7.65 7.78
N TYR A 5 -3.30 8.52 7.31
CA TYR A 5 -1.87 8.42 7.63
C TYR A 5 -1.58 8.77 9.09
N ARG A 6 -2.32 9.72 9.68
CA ARG A 6 -2.26 9.96 11.12
C ARG A 6 -2.76 8.76 11.94
N LEU A 7 -3.76 8.03 11.45
CA LEU A 7 -4.22 6.79 12.10
C LEU A 7 -3.14 5.71 12.04
N ILE A 8 -2.54 5.50 10.87
CA ILE A 8 -1.44 4.53 10.70
C ILE A 8 -0.23 4.90 11.58
N GLU A 9 0.10 6.19 11.69
CA GLU A 9 1.16 6.71 12.56
C GLU A 9 0.89 6.42 14.05
N LYS A 10 -0.38 6.48 14.49
CA LYS A 10 -0.75 6.07 15.86
C LYS A 10 -0.59 4.57 16.05
N ILE A 11 -0.97 3.77 15.06
CA ILE A 11 -0.80 2.31 15.09
C ILE A 11 0.69 1.96 15.16
N LYS A 12 1.55 2.61 14.36
CA LYS A 12 3.02 2.45 14.40
C LYS A 12 3.61 2.65 15.80
N LYS A 13 3.08 3.62 16.57
CA LYS A 13 3.55 3.93 17.93
C LYS A 13 3.10 2.92 18.99
N ALA A 14 1.97 2.25 18.79
CA ALA A 14 1.45 1.26 19.73
C ALA A 14 0.70 0.10 19.04
N PRO A 15 1.38 -0.73 18.22
CA PRO A 15 0.70 -1.70 17.36
C PRO A 15 -0.22 -2.66 18.12
N SER A 16 0.26 -3.24 19.23
CA SER A 16 -0.53 -4.19 20.02
C SER A 16 -1.78 -3.56 20.66
N MET A 17 -1.81 -2.25 20.92
CA MET A 17 -2.99 -1.56 21.46
C MET A 17 -4.12 -1.49 20.42
N TYR A 18 -3.78 -1.32 19.14
CA TYR A 18 -4.76 -1.19 18.07
C TYR A 18 -5.10 -2.53 17.40
N LEU A 19 -4.10 -3.41 17.29
CA LEU A 19 -4.18 -4.64 16.49
C LEU A 19 -4.28 -5.90 17.35
N GLY A 20 -4.16 -5.78 18.68
CA GLY A 20 -4.09 -6.90 19.63
C GLY A 20 -2.73 -7.61 19.65
N ARG A 21 -1.94 -7.50 18.58
CA ARG A 21 -0.57 -8.02 18.44
C ARG A 21 0.18 -7.27 17.34
N HIS A 22 1.50 -7.38 17.33
CA HIS A 22 2.37 -6.74 16.33
C HIS A 22 2.36 -7.56 15.02
N SER A 23 1.34 -7.35 14.18
CA SER A 23 1.05 -8.19 13.01
C SER A 23 0.60 -7.41 11.78
N ILE A 24 1.25 -7.67 10.65
CA ILE A 24 0.86 -7.09 9.36
C ILE A 24 -0.53 -7.58 8.88
N ILE A 25 -0.91 -8.82 9.21
CA ILE A 25 -2.21 -9.38 8.83
C ILE A 25 -3.32 -8.72 9.63
N CYS A 26 -3.10 -8.49 10.94
CA CYS A 26 -4.02 -7.72 11.77
C CYS A 26 -4.14 -6.27 11.27
N LEU A 27 -3.04 -5.65 10.83
CA LEU A 27 -3.09 -4.32 10.22
C LEU A 27 -3.93 -4.32 8.93
N GLN A 28 -3.73 -5.31 8.04
CA GLN A 28 -4.52 -5.42 6.82
C GLN A 28 -6.02 -5.50 7.14
N ALA A 29 -6.40 -6.39 8.05
CA ALA A 29 -7.79 -6.55 8.46
C ALA A 29 -8.36 -5.25 9.07
N PHE A 30 -7.59 -4.58 9.93
CA PHE A 30 -7.98 -3.30 10.53
C PHE A 30 -8.24 -2.23 9.47
N LEU A 31 -7.33 -2.04 8.51
CA LEU A 31 -7.47 -1.03 7.46
C LEU A 31 -8.63 -1.36 6.51
N SER A 32 -8.82 -2.64 6.17
CA SER A 32 -9.99 -3.06 5.38
C SER A 32 -11.31 -2.75 6.10
N GLY A 33 -11.41 -3.09 7.39
CA GLY A 33 -12.59 -2.77 8.21
C GLY A 33 -12.84 -1.26 8.34
N TYR A 34 -11.78 -0.48 8.51
CA TYR A 34 -11.85 0.98 8.54
C TYR A 34 -12.38 1.55 7.21
N SER A 35 -11.91 1.04 6.07
CA SER A 35 -12.42 1.44 4.75
C SER A 35 -13.90 1.08 4.56
N VAL A 36 -14.32 -0.13 4.97
CA VAL A 36 -15.74 -0.53 4.92
C VAL A 36 -16.59 0.37 5.80
N ALA A 37 -16.18 0.64 7.04
CA ALA A 37 -16.93 1.50 7.95
C ALA A 37 -17.16 2.91 7.37
N LYS A 38 -16.13 3.50 6.75
CA LYS A 38 -16.27 4.81 6.08
C LYS A 38 -17.26 4.77 4.92
N TYR A 39 -17.21 3.71 4.11
CA TYR A 39 -18.14 3.52 3.00
C TYR A 39 -19.60 3.40 3.50
N GLU A 40 -19.85 2.57 4.51
CA GLU A 40 -21.18 2.38 5.10
C GLU A 40 -21.73 3.67 5.75
N LEU A 41 -20.86 4.52 6.27
CA LEU A 41 -21.21 5.83 6.81
C LEU A 41 -21.41 6.92 5.73
N GLY A 42 -21.24 6.58 4.45
CA GLY A 42 -21.35 7.52 3.34
C GLY A 42 -20.24 8.57 3.29
N GLU A 43 -19.11 8.32 3.95
CA GLU A 43 -17.95 9.21 3.88
C GLU A 43 -17.32 9.14 2.48
N GLN A 44 -17.07 10.30 1.88
CA GLN A 44 -16.33 10.38 0.63
C GLN A 44 -14.84 10.07 0.86
N PRO A 45 -14.16 9.36 -0.07
CA PRO A 45 -12.72 9.13 0.02
C PRO A 45 -11.96 10.45 0.13
N THR A 46 -11.08 10.56 1.13
CA THR A 46 -10.14 11.68 1.26
C THR A 46 -8.98 11.51 0.28
N LYS A 47 -8.17 12.55 0.11
CA LYS A 47 -6.94 12.48 -0.71
C LYS A 47 -6.01 11.36 -0.27
N GLN A 48 -5.91 11.08 1.02
CA GLN A 48 -5.05 10.01 1.55
C GLN A 48 -5.64 8.63 1.30
N ASP A 49 -6.97 8.48 1.36
CA ASP A 49 -7.60 7.20 0.99
C ASP A 49 -7.32 6.91 -0.49
N SER A 50 -7.50 7.89 -1.36
CA SER A 50 -7.24 7.77 -2.80
C SER A 50 -5.75 7.54 -3.13
N ASP A 51 -4.82 8.14 -2.38
CA ASP A 51 -3.39 7.86 -2.52
C ASP A 51 -3.07 6.43 -2.06
N PHE A 52 -3.54 6.03 -0.87
CA PHE A 52 -3.31 4.70 -0.32
C PHE A 52 -3.92 3.58 -1.17
N MET A 53 -4.99 3.84 -1.94
CA MET A 53 -5.50 2.88 -2.93
C MET A 53 -4.47 2.47 -3.99
N GLN A 54 -3.43 3.28 -4.22
CA GLN A 54 -2.32 2.96 -5.13
C GLN A 54 -1.20 2.14 -4.46
N PHE A 55 -1.17 2.08 -3.13
CA PHE A 55 -0.14 1.38 -2.37
C PHE A 55 -0.03 -0.12 -2.73
N PRO A 56 -1.13 -0.89 -2.88
CA PRO A 56 -1.02 -2.31 -3.24
C PRO A 56 -0.34 -2.54 -4.59
N GLU A 57 -0.62 -1.69 -5.57
CA GLU A 57 0.00 -1.76 -6.89
C GLU A 57 1.47 -1.35 -6.84
N TRP A 58 1.80 -0.32 -6.06
CA TRP A 58 3.20 0.08 -5.85
C TRP A 58 4.02 -1.02 -5.19
N ILE A 59 3.46 -1.72 -4.19
CA ILE A 59 4.10 -2.90 -3.57
C ILE A 59 4.33 -4.01 -4.59
N ARG A 60 3.32 -4.35 -5.42
CA ARG A 60 3.48 -5.37 -6.46
C ARG A 60 4.63 -5.07 -7.41
N LYS A 61 4.72 -3.83 -7.89
CA LYS A 61 5.82 -3.39 -8.76
C LYS A 61 7.17 -3.46 -8.07
N ARG A 62 7.24 -2.97 -6.83
CA ARG A 62 8.49 -2.93 -6.05
C ARG A 62 9.08 -4.32 -5.80
N PHE A 63 8.24 -5.31 -5.55
CA PHE A 63 8.66 -6.70 -5.31
C PHE A 63 8.59 -7.58 -6.56
N ASN A 64 8.31 -7.00 -7.74
CA ASN A 64 8.12 -7.72 -9.01
C ASN A 64 7.14 -8.91 -8.91
N VAL A 65 6.02 -8.72 -8.23
CA VAL A 65 5.00 -9.75 -8.02
C VAL A 65 3.86 -9.59 -9.02
N GLN A 66 3.63 -10.64 -9.81
CA GLN A 66 2.57 -10.69 -10.83
C GLN A 66 1.27 -11.36 -10.35
N THR A 67 1.29 -11.94 -9.14
CA THR A 67 0.13 -12.65 -8.57
C THR A 67 -0.83 -11.71 -7.84
N SER A 68 -2.09 -12.12 -7.67
CA SER A 68 -3.16 -11.37 -7.00
C SER A 68 -3.10 -11.35 -5.46
N GLN A 69 -1.92 -11.60 -4.87
CA GLN A 69 -1.74 -11.63 -3.42
C GLN A 69 -1.94 -10.24 -2.80
N SER A 70 -2.38 -10.19 -1.55
CA SER A 70 -2.46 -8.92 -0.81
C SER A 70 -1.06 -8.33 -0.61
N TRP A 71 -0.98 -7.01 -0.50
CA TRP A 71 0.27 -6.32 -0.17
C TRP A 71 0.87 -6.84 1.15
N ALA A 72 0.02 -7.22 2.13
CA ALA A 72 0.49 -7.76 3.39
C ALA A 72 1.14 -9.14 3.23
N ASN A 73 0.57 -10.01 2.40
CA ASN A 73 1.16 -11.33 2.10
C ASN A 73 2.46 -11.18 1.31
N ILE A 74 2.52 -10.22 0.37
CA ILE A 74 3.77 -9.92 -0.36
C ILE A 74 4.85 -9.49 0.62
N ILE A 75 4.58 -8.51 1.50
CA ILE A 75 5.57 -8.03 2.48
C ILE A 75 5.95 -9.14 3.45
N LEU A 76 4.98 -9.93 3.94
CA LEU A 76 5.21 -11.05 4.84
C LEU A 76 6.11 -12.12 4.21
N PHE A 77 5.92 -12.43 2.92
CA PHE A 77 6.76 -13.39 2.21
C PHE A 77 8.25 -13.01 2.19
N TYR A 78 8.54 -11.69 2.15
CA TYR A 78 9.91 -11.16 2.19
C TYR A 78 10.34 -10.76 3.62
N SER A 79 9.65 -11.24 4.65
CA SER A 79 9.93 -10.94 6.05
C SER A 79 10.11 -12.22 6.87
N GLU A 80 10.79 -12.10 8.00
CA GLU A 80 11.04 -13.24 8.90
C GLU A 80 9.75 -13.71 9.59
N ASP A 81 8.93 -12.77 10.04
CA ASP A 81 7.65 -13.02 10.72
C ASP A 81 6.65 -11.87 10.52
N GLU A 82 5.44 -12.00 11.07
CA GLU A 82 4.39 -10.97 10.99
C GLU A 82 4.80 -9.63 11.64
N SER A 83 5.69 -9.66 12.63
CA SER A 83 6.13 -8.46 13.33
C SER A 83 7.14 -7.66 12.51
N LYS A 84 8.15 -8.33 11.97
CA LYS A 84 9.10 -7.74 11.02
C LYS A 84 8.42 -7.28 9.73
N ALA A 85 7.40 -8.01 9.27
CA ALA A 85 6.59 -7.58 8.15
C ALA A 85 5.83 -6.28 8.45
N LEU A 86 5.29 -6.12 9.66
CA LEU A 86 4.63 -4.88 10.06
C LEU A 86 5.61 -3.70 10.13
N ASP A 87 6.81 -3.91 10.68
CA ASP A 87 7.86 -2.89 10.68
C ASP A 87 8.23 -2.48 9.24
N LYS A 88 8.40 -3.47 8.36
CA LYS A 88 8.67 -3.27 6.93
C LYS A 88 7.55 -2.51 6.23
N PHE A 89 6.29 -2.78 6.56
CA PHE A 89 5.16 -2.03 6.03
C PHE A 89 5.29 -0.53 6.32
N PHE A 90 5.68 -0.14 7.54
CA PHE A 90 5.82 1.28 7.87
C PHE A 90 6.95 1.95 7.11
N GLU A 91 8.09 1.28 6.94
CA GLU A 91 9.18 1.78 6.08
C GLU A 91 8.71 1.97 4.63
N LEU A 92 8.03 0.96 4.08
CA LEU A 92 7.52 0.98 2.72
C LEU A 92 6.45 2.06 2.51
N LEU A 93 5.62 2.30 3.52
CA LEU A 93 4.63 3.37 3.49
C LEU A 93 5.31 4.75 3.52
N ASP A 94 6.33 4.94 4.35
CA ASP A 94 7.10 6.19 4.39
C ASP A 94 7.77 6.44 3.03
N GLU A 95 8.36 5.41 2.42
CA GLU A 95 8.92 5.50 1.07
C GLU A 95 7.85 5.81 0.01
N PHE A 96 6.69 5.17 0.11
CA PHE A 96 5.57 5.41 -0.79
C PHE A 96 5.09 6.85 -0.68
N ILE A 97 4.88 7.39 0.51
CA ILE A 97 4.39 8.77 0.71
C ILE A 97 5.41 9.79 0.19
N ASN A 98 6.70 9.52 0.35
CA ASN A 98 7.78 10.41 -0.09
C ASN A 98 8.19 10.21 -1.56
N ARG A 99 7.54 9.30 -2.31
CA ARG A 99 7.82 9.08 -3.72
C ARG A 99 7.53 10.35 -4.53
N ASN A 100 8.36 10.67 -5.51
CA ASN A 100 8.05 11.75 -6.45
C ASN A 100 7.04 11.24 -7.49
N PRO A 101 5.77 11.68 -7.48
CA PRO A 101 4.74 11.14 -8.37
C PRO A 101 5.03 11.43 -9.85
N ALA A 102 5.82 12.47 -10.14
CA ALA A 102 6.18 12.86 -11.50
C ALA A 102 7.15 11.87 -12.16
N ALA A 103 8.01 11.20 -11.39
CA ALA A 103 8.95 10.22 -11.94
C ALA A 103 8.24 8.90 -12.32
N ASP A 104 7.26 8.47 -11.53
CA ASP A 104 6.52 7.22 -11.75
C ASP A 104 5.61 7.28 -13.00
N ASN A 105 5.08 8.45 -13.35
CA ASN A 105 4.27 8.63 -14.55
C ASN A 105 5.11 8.62 -15.83
N LEU A 106 6.31 9.21 -15.82
CA LEU A 106 7.23 9.19 -16.96
C LEU A 106 7.72 7.77 -17.29
N VAL A 107 7.90 6.92 -16.27
CA VAL A 107 8.25 5.50 -16.47
C VAL A 107 7.07 4.71 -17.04
N LYS A 108 5.84 4.95 -16.58
CA LYS A 108 4.64 4.31 -17.13
C LYS A 108 4.39 4.71 -18.60
N GLU A 109 4.54 5.99 -18.94
CA GLU A 109 4.41 6.48 -20.31
C GLU A 109 5.53 5.96 -21.21
N GLY A 110 6.77 5.88 -20.70
CA GLY A 110 7.90 5.32 -21.44
C GLY A 110 7.75 3.83 -21.76
N LEU A 111 7.20 3.03 -20.83
CA LEU A 111 6.94 1.60 -21.04
C LEU A 111 5.77 1.35 -22.01
N ASP A 112 4.65 2.07 -21.87
CA ASP A 112 3.50 1.98 -22.78
C ASP A 112 3.86 2.39 -24.23
N MET A 113 4.71 3.40 -24.38
CA MET A 113 5.21 3.80 -25.70
C MET A 113 6.18 2.78 -26.31
N SER A 114 7.00 2.11 -25.50
CA SER A 114 7.91 1.05 -25.95
C SER A 114 7.15 -0.17 -26.46
N GLU A 115 6.12 -0.62 -25.72
CA GLU A 115 5.28 -1.76 -26.11
C GLU A 115 4.50 -1.47 -27.41
N LYS A 116 3.97 -0.26 -27.58
CA LYS A 116 3.31 0.15 -28.83
C LYS A 116 4.27 0.15 -30.02
N VAL A 117 5.52 0.58 -29.85
CA VAL A 117 6.50 0.61 -30.95
C VAL A 117 6.92 -0.80 -31.38
N GLU A 118 6.97 -1.77 -30.48
CA GLU A 118 7.26 -3.18 -30.81
C GLU A 118 6.09 -3.87 -31.54
N VAL A 119 4.85 -3.59 -31.14
CA VAL A 119 3.65 -4.14 -31.81
C VAL A 119 3.51 -3.62 -33.25
N PHE A 120 3.95 -2.40 -33.54
CA PHE A 120 3.94 -1.84 -34.90
C PHE A 120 5.12 -2.29 -35.79
N ARG A 121 6.10 -3.01 -35.24
CA ARG A 121 7.29 -3.51 -35.97
C ARG A 121 7.21 -5.00 -36.32
N SER A 122 6.10 -5.67 -35.99
CA SER A 122 5.80 -7.06 -36.36
C SER A 122 4.70 -7.11 -37.43
#